data_AF-A0A0F6WQK1-F1
#
_entry.id   AF-A0A0F6WQK1-F1
#
_cell.length_a   1.000
_cell.length_b   1.000
_cell.length_c   1.000
_cell.angle_alpha   90.00
_cell.angle_beta   90.00
_cell.angle_gamma   90.00
#
_symmetry.space_group_name_H-M   'P 1'
#
loop_
_entity.id
_entity.type
_entity.pdbx_description
1 polymer ?
#
loop_
_entity_poly.entity_id
_entity_poly.type
_entity_poly.pdbx_seq_one_letter_code
_entity_poly.pdbx_strand_id
1 'polypeptide(L)'
;MWWPITASMKQMNNSVDQQIALFGQSGSGKTALLCSFYGAARDSTQSEGQLFELSAKDDRHTKLMKMYLGMKEDSLAPPQNRFESHKTVFSLKQKNIPIKDAAKSDQVNLTWHDYPGEWFEGGAVTDSEKQDKVETFRNLLGSDVALFLVDGQKLHDYANEEERYLSYLFDGFIENLNQIKDAILEDGKQLQQFPRIWVIALSKADLWPDLQVKDFENLLRDRADRSGLLGRASLPAIGAPGLPDQPANNDHGVG
;
A
#
# COMPACT_ATOMS: atom_id res chain seq x y z
N MET A 1 -26.15 -9.42 -54.47
CA MET A 1 -26.24 -8.17 -53.68
C MET A 1 -25.63 -8.49 -52.32
N TRP A 2 -24.38 -8.10 -52.10
CA TRP A 2 -23.61 -8.39 -50.88
C TRP A 2 -23.48 -7.10 -50.07
N TRP A 3 -23.87 -7.13 -48.80
CA TRP A 3 -23.67 -6.05 -47.85
C TRP A 3 -22.45 -6.41 -46.98
N PRO A 4 -21.44 -5.53 -46.80
CA PRO A 4 -20.43 -5.78 -45.79
C PRO A 4 -20.99 -5.34 -44.43
N ILE A 5 -21.07 -6.27 -43.48
CA ILE A 5 -21.16 -5.94 -42.06
C ILE A 5 -19.77 -5.45 -41.65
N THR A 6 -19.57 -4.14 -41.62
CA THR A 6 -18.44 -3.57 -40.87
C THR A 6 -18.76 -3.71 -39.39
N ALA A 7 -18.23 -4.77 -38.77
CA ALA A 7 -18.12 -4.83 -37.32
C ALA A 7 -17.20 -3.69 -36.88
N SER A 8 -17.78 -2.63 -36.34
CA SER A 8 -17.03 -1.62 -35.61
C SER A 8 -16.47 -2.29 -34.36
N MET A 9 -15.21 -2.71 -34.41
CA MET A 9 -14.46 -3.08 -33.21
C MET A 9 -14.36 -1.82 -32.35
N LYS A 10 -15.25 -1.71 -31.36
CA LYS A 10 -15.14 -0.73 -30.29
C LYS A 10 -13.87 -1.09 -29.52
N GLN A 11 -12.78 -0.40 -29.83
CA GLN A 11 -11.51 -0.54 -29.13
C GLN A 11 -11.76 -0.12 -27.66
N MET A 12 -11.84 -1.11 -26.77
CA MET A 12 -12.00 -0.86 -25.34
C MET A 12 -10.63 -0.47 -24.80
N ASN A 13 -10.46 0.79 -24.40
CA ASN A 13 -9.33 1.16 -23.57
C ASN A 13 -9.45 0.40 -22.25
N ASN A 14 -8.45 -0.40 -21.90
CA ASN A 14 -8.43 -1.03 -20.60
C ASN A 14 -7.88 -0.01 -19.60
N SER A 15 -8.73 0.50 -18.72
CA SER A 15 -8.24 1.20 -17.53
C SER A 15 -7.77 0.18 -16.51
N VAL A 16 -6.52 0.30 -16.06
CA VAL A 16 -5.99 -0.51 -14.97
C VAL A 16 -6.05 0.33 -13.70
N ASP A 17 -6.84 -0.09 -12.74
CA ASP A 17 -6.89 0.53 -11.41
C ASP A 17 -6.09 -0.32 -10.44
N GLN A 18 -5.00 0.23 -9.90
CA GLN A 18 -4.19 -0.42 -8.88
C GLN A 18 -4.34 0.29 -7.54
N GLN A 19 -4.68 -0.48 -6.53
CA GLN A 19 -4.92 -0.02 -5.16
C GLN A 19 -3.68 -0.27 -4.30
N ILE A 20 -3.21 0.76 -3.61
CA ILE A 20 -2.04 0.71 -2.72
C ILE A 20 -2.48 1.11 -1.32
N ALA A 21 -2.31 0.21 -0.36
CA ALA A 21 -2.51 0.44 1.05
C ALA A 21 -1.20 0.86 1.72
N LEU A 22 -1.18 2.01 2.39
CA LEU A 22 -0.02 2.48 3.17
C LEU A 22 -0.20 2.14 4.65
N PHE A 23 0.46 1.09 5.13
CA PHE A 23 0.52 0.72 6.54
C PHE A 23 1.70 1.35 7.30
N GLY A 24 1.50 1.57 8.60
CA GLY A 24 2.51 2.06 9.52
C GLY A 24 1.93 2.85 10.69
N GLN A 25 2.65 2.85 11.82
CA GLN A 25 2.29 3.60 13.04
C GLN A 25 2.21 5.12 12.82
N SER A 26 1.70 5.86 13.81
CA SER A 26 1.74 7.32 13.73
C SER A 26 3.20 7.79 13.70
N GLY A 27 3.48 8.82 12.90
CA GLY A 27 4.85 9.32 12.70
C GLY A 27 5.73 8.52 11.72
N SER A 28 5.30 7.33 11.25
CA SER A 28 6.08 6.47 10.34
C SER A 28 6.39 7.08 8.96
N GLY A 29 5.82 8.22 8.60
CA GLY A 29 6.13 8.92 7.34
C GLY A 29 5.23 8.59 6.16
N LYS A 30 4.06 7.97 6.38
CA LYS A 30 3.07 7.67 5.31
C LYS A 30 2.73 8.89 4.44
N THR A 31 2.35 9.99 5.08
CA THR A 31 2.02 11.22 4.37
C THR A 31 3.24 11.86 3.69
N ALA A 32 4.42 11.76 4.31
CA ALA A 32 5.66 12.22 3.70
C ALA A 32 5.98 11.43 2.42
N LEU A 33 5.82 10.09 2.45
CA LEU A 33 6.00 9.23 1.28
C LEU A 33 5.02 9.59 0.16
N LEU A 34 3.73 9.77 0.47
CA LEU A 34 2.72 10.17 -0.52
C LEU A 34 3.04 11.52 -1.17
N CYS A 35 3.44 12.52 -0.37
CA CYS A 35 3.78 13.84 -0.88
C CYS A 35 5.07 13.80 -1.71
N SER A 36 6.09 13.06 -1.27
CA SER A 36 7.33 12.87 -2.01
C SER A 36 7.12 12.13 -3.33
N PHE A 37 6.27 11.09 -3.35
CA PHE A 37 5.89 10.39 -4.58
C PHE A 37 5.29 11.36 -5.61
N TYR A 38 4.32 12.18 -5.18
CA TYR A 38 3.69 13.15 -6.06
C TYR A 38 4.63 14.28 -6.48
N GLY A 39 5.33 14.87 -5.51
CA GLY A 39 6.22 16.01 -5.71
C GLY A 39 7.41 15.68 -6.60
N ALA A 40 8.11 14.58 -6.34
CA ALA A 40 9.25 14.15 -7.16
C ALA A 40 8.85 13.83 -8.61
N ALA A 41 7.66 13.24 -8.82
CA ALA A 41 7.14 12.99 -10.17
C ALA A 41 6.83 14.30 -10.95
N ARG A 42 6.66 15.42 -10.24
CA ARG A 42 6.31 16.72 -10.82
C ARG A 42 7.46 17.72 -10.83
N ASP A 43 8.51 17.44 -10.07
CA ASP A 43 9.70 18.26 -10.01
C ASP A 43 10.50 18.17 -11.33
N SER A 44 10.59 19.29 -12.02
CA SER A 44 11.32 19.40 -13.28
C SER A 44 12.81 19.07 -13.16
N THR A 45 13.41 19.24 -11.97
CA THR A 45 14.82 18.88 -11.76
C THR A 45 15.04 17.37 -11.65
N GLN A 46 13.97 16.59 -11.50
CA GLN A 46 13.96 15.13 -11.41
C GLN A 46 13.30 14.48 -12.66
N SER A 47 13.18 15.24 -13.75
CA SER A 47 12.36 14.86 -14.91
C SER A 47 13.06 13.93 -15.93
N GLU A 48 14.39 13.81 -15.86
CA GLU A 48 15.14 12.92 -16.73
C GLU A 48 14.76 11.44 -16.47
N GLY A 49 14.47 10.69 -17.54
CA GLY A 49 14.11 9.27 -17.46
C GLY A 49 12.68 8.95 -16.99
N GLN A 50 11.84 9.95 -16.70
CA GLN A 50 10.44 9.70 -16.31
C GLN A 50 9.61 9.19 -17.50
N LEU A 51 9.17 7.93 -17.43
CA LEU A 51 8.34 7.30 -18.46
C LEU A 51 6.86 7.73 -18.39
N PHE A 52 6.42 8.21 -17.23
CA PHE A 52 5.02 8.55 -16.97
C PHE A 52 4.88 9.98 -16.47
N GLU A 53 3.78 10.60 -16.88
CA GLU A 53 3.23 11.80 -16.28
C GLU A 53 2.20 11.42 -15.21
N LEU A 54 2.36 12.00 -14.01
CA LEU A 54 1.50 11.74 -12.86
C LEU A 54 0.61 12.95 -12.56
N SER A 55 -0.70 12.77 -12.53
CA SER A 55 -1.64 13.82 -12.11
C SER A 55 -2.58 13.31 -11.02
N ALA A 56 -2.80 14.07 -9.95
CA ALA A 56 -3.89 13.77 -9.02
C ALA A 56 -5.25 14.07 -9.68
N LYS A 57 -6.24 13.21 -9.46
CA LYS A 57 -7.60 13.39 -10.01
C LYS A 57 -8.44 14.38 -9.20
N ASP A 58 -8.03 14.67 -7.96
CA ASP A 58 -8.69 15.59 -7.06
C ASP A 58 -7.92 16.92 -6.92
N ASP A 59 -8.49 17.84 -6.15
CA ASP A 59 -7.90 19.14 -5.83
C ASP A 59 -6.71 19.05 -4.85
N ARG A 60 -6.34 17.84 -4.40
CA ARG A 60 -5.23 17.65 -3.45
C ARG A 60 -3.87 17.90 -4.07
N HIS A 61 -3.76 18.01 -5.39
CA HIS A 61 -2.49 18.30 -6.08
C HIS A 61 -1.75 19.51 -5.47
N THR A 62 -2.46 20.59 -5.15
CA THR A 62 -1.86 21.80 -4.57
C THR A 62 -1.39 21.53 -3.14
N LYS A 63 -2.18 20.79 -2.34
CA LYS A 63 -1.84 20.42 -0.96
C LYS A 63 -0.60 19.52 -0.92
N LEU A 64 -0.56 18.47 -1.76
CA LEU A 64 0.55 17.53 -1.86
C LEU A 64 1.84 18.24 -2.32
N MET A 65 1.74 19.11 -3.32
CA MET A 65 2.89 19.89 -3.79
C MET A 65 3.40 20.85 -2.70
N LYS A 66 2.50 21.55 -2.01
CA LYS A 66 2.89 22.43 -0.90
C LYS A 66 3.62 21.66 0.22
N MET A 67 3.12 20.48 0.58
CA MET A 67 3.77 19.62 1.58
C MET A 67 5.15 19.14 1.09
N TYR A 68 5.28 18.77 -0.18
CA TYR A 68 6.57 18.40 -0.77
C TYR A 68 7.57 19.55 -0.74
N LEU A 69 7.19 20.75 -1.20
CA LEU A 69 8.07 21.92 -1.20
C LEU A 69 8.45 22.33 0.23
N GLY A 70 7.51 22.30 1.18
CA GLY A 70 7.82 22.54 2.59
C GLY A 70 8.84 21.55 3.15
N MET A 71 8.75 20.26 2.79
CA MET A 71 9.77 19.28 3.17
C MET A 71 11.13 19.56 2.51
N LYS A 72 11.11 19.84 1.20
CA LYS A 72 12.32 19.98 0.38
C LYS A 72 13.09 21.28 0.66
N GLU A 73 12.38 22.39 0.79
CA GLU A 73 12.96 23.73 0.85
C GLU A 73 13.06 24.24 2.30
N ASP A 74 12.06 23.91 3.13
CA ASP A 74 11.92 24.47 4.48
C ASP A 74 12.14 23.44 5.60
N SER A 75 12.43 22.18 5.27
CA SER A 75 12.55 21.06 6.25
C SER A 75 11.30 20.90 7.15
N LEU A 76 10.12 21.24 6.62
CA LEU A 76 8.86 21.16 7.35
C LEU A 76 8.23 19.78 7.17
N ALA A 77 8.04 19.06 8.28
CA ALA A 77 7.31 17.79 8.27
C ALA A 77 5.83 18.01 7.89
N PRO A 78 5.19 17.09 7.13
CA PRO A 78 3.77 17.13 6.89
C PRO A 78 2.98 17.09 8.20
N PRO A 79 1.81 17.76 8.26
CA PRO A 79 0.96 17.72 9.46
C PRO A 79 0.51 16.28 9.75
N GLN A 80 0.32 15.96 11.04
CA GLN A 80 -0.23 14.68 11.45
C GLN A 80 -1.71 14.59 11.04
N ASN A 81 -2.06 13.59 10.23
CA ASN A 81 -3.45 13.26 9.92
C ASN A 81 -4.02 12.46 11.09
N ARG A 82 -4.61 13.16 12.07
CA ARG A 82 -5.28 12.50 13.20
C ARG A 82 -6.71 12.15 12.80
N PHE A 83 -7.06 10.88 12.94
CA PHE A 83 -8.43 10.35 12.86
C PHE A 83 -9.18 10.55 11.52
N GLU A 84 -8.50 10.93 10.44
CA GLU A 84 -9.09 11.01 9.09
C GLU A 84 -8.33 10.12 8.11
N SER A 85 -9.04 9.21 7.43
CA SER A 85 -8.48 8.45 6.31
C SER A 85 -8.54 9.26 5.02
N HIS A 86 -7.56 9.05 4.16
CA HIS A 86 -7.35 9.83 2.96
C HIS A 86 -7.11 8.91 1.77
N LYS A 87 -8.10 8.89 0.87
CA LYS A 87 -7.97 8.30 -0.45
C LYS A 87 -7.41 9.36 -1.41
N THR A 88 -6.34 9.04 -2.12
CA THR A 88 -5.76 9.89 -3.17
C THR A 88 -5.67 9.09 -4.46
N VAL A 89 -6.24 9.59 -5.55
CA VAL A 89 -6.23 8.89 -6.84
C VAL A 89 -5.34 9.65 -7.82
N PHE A 90 -4.32 8.97 -8.33
CA PHE A 90 -3.46 9.47 -9.40
C PHE A 90 -3.80 8.81 -10.72
N SER A 91 -3.71 9.57 -11.81
CA SER A 91 -3.67 9.05 -13.17
C SER A 91 -2.22 9.08 -13.66
N LEU A 92 -1.77 7.97 -14.22
CA LEU A 92 -0.49 7.86 -14.91
C LEU A 92 -0.77 7.81 -16.40
N LYS A 93 -0.07 8.67 -17.14
CA LYS A 93 -0.08 8.69 -18.60
C LYS A 93 1.34 8.55 -19.10
N GLN A 94 1.60 7.59 -19.97
CA GLN A 94 2.94 7.43 -20.52
C GLN A 94 3.30 8.66 -21.37
N LYS A 95 4.51 9.17 -21.19
CA LYS A 95 5.02 10.32 -21.94
C LYS A 95 5.33 9.92 -23.39
N ASN A 96 5.31 10.90 -24.29
CA ASN A 96 5.69 10.75 -25.71
C ASN A 96 4.81 9.80 -26.53
N ILE A 97 3.56 9.54 -26.10
CA ILE A 97 2.58 8.87 -26.95
C ILE A 97 2.03 9.88 -27.97
N PRO A 98 2.06 9.57 -29.29
CA PRO A 98 1.43 10.42 -30.31
C PRO A 98 -0.06 10.65 -30.00
N ILE A 99 -0.57 11.86 -30.25
CA ILE A 99 -1.97 12.24 -29.92
C ILE A 99 -3.00 11.24 -30.49
N LYS A 100 -2.74 10.71 -31.69
CA LYS A 100 -3.56 9.70 -32.36
C LYS A 100 -3.64 8.35 -31.63
N ASP A 101 -2.62 8.05 -30.81
CA ASP A 101 -2.47 6.81 -30.06
C ASP A 101 -2.77 7.00 -28.57
N ALA A 102 -2.77 8.24 -28.07
CA ALA A 102 -3.10 8.59 -26.68
C ALA A 102 -4.56 8.26 -26.32
N ALA A 103 -5.47 8.34 -27.29
CA ALA A 103 -6.85 7.91 -27.10
C ALA A 103 -7.00 6.38 -26.99
N LYS A 104 -5.93 5.61 -27.26
CA LYS A 104 -5.89 4.14 -27.25
C LYS A 104 -4.97 3.57 -26.17
N SER A 105 -4.24 4.42 -25.45
CA SER A 105 -3.32 3.99 -24.41
C SER A 105 -4.07 3.63 -23.14
N ASP A 106 -3.66 2.54 -22.50
CA ASP A 106 -4.21 2.14 -21.20
C ASP A 106 -4.01 3.27 -20.18
N GLN A 107 -5.10 3.63 -19.51
CA GLN A 107 -5.05 4.60 -18.42
C GLN A 107 -4.80 3.83 -17.13
N VAL A 108 -3.62 4.01 -16.54
CA VAL A 108 -3.31 3.44 -15.23
C VAL A 108 -3.73 4.44 -14.16
N ASN A 109 -4.57 4.02 -13.22
CA ASN A 109 -4.86 4.80 -12.03
C ASN A 109 -4.22 4.13 -10.82
N LEU A 110 -3.52 4.93 -10.01
CA LEU A 110 -3.00 4.51 -8.71
C LEU A 110 -3.82 5.15 -7.62
N THR A 111 -4.51 4.34 -6.83
CA THR A 111 -5.20 4.81 -5.64
C THR A 111 -4.35 4.52 -4.42
N TRP A 112 -3.99 5.55 -3.68
CA TRP A 112 -3.31 5.44 -2.39
C TRP A 112 -4.32 5.60 -1.28
N HIS A 113 -4.33 4.65 -0.36
CA HIS A 113 -5.10 4.69 0.87
C HIS A 113 -4.14 5.01 2.03
N ASP A 114 -4.15 6.26 2.49
CA ASP A 114 -3.45 6.72 3.69
C ASP A 114 -4.44 6.71 4.85
N TYR A 115 -4.06 6.14 5.99
CA TYR A 115 -4.95 6.00 7.15
C TYR A 115 -4.28 6.52 8.43
N PRO A 116 -5.07 6.91 9.45
CA PRO A 116 -4.54 7.36 10.73
C PRO A 116 -3.68 6.27 11.40
N GLY A 117 -2.41 6.58 11.66
CA GLY A 117 -1.51 5.65 12.34
C GLY A 117 -2.02 5.29 13.74
N GLU A 118 -2.79 6.17 14.36
CA GLU A 118 -3.41 5.98 15.68
C GLU A 118 -4.43 4.84 15.70
N TRP A 119 -5.11 4.56 14.59
CA TRP A 119 -6.00 3.39 14.50
C TRP A 119 -5.26 2.07 14.55
N PHE A 120 -3.98 2.08 14.20
CA PHE A 120 -3.04 0.98 14.36
C PHE A 120 -2.54 0.81 15.80
N GLU A 121 -2.64 1.86 16.61
CA GLU A 121 -2.18 1.89 18.00
C GLU A 121 -3.36 1.74 18.98
N GLY A 122 -4.55 1.36 18.48
CA GLY A 122 -5.74 1.11 19.29
C GLY A 122 -6.62 2.34 19.56
N GLY A 123 -6.36 3.48 18.92
CA GLY A 123 -6.96 4.79 19.26
C GLY A 123 -8.40 5.06 18.81
N ALA A 124 -9.24 4.07 18.50
CA ALA A 124 -10.65 4.31 18.16
C ALA A 124 -11.50 4.26 19.44
N VAL A 125 -12.08 5.39 19.85
CA VAL A 125 -12.74 5.54 21.16
C VAL A 125 -14.26 5.57 21.00
N THR A 126 -14.75 6.24 19.96
CA THR A 126 -16.19 6.39 19.67
C THR A 126 -16.71 5.31 18.71
N ASP A 127 -18.02 5.08 18.70
CA ASP A 127 -18.62 4.10 17.79
C ASP A 127 -18.53 4.51 16.31
N SER A 128 -18.53 5.82 16.03
CA SER A 128 -18.25 6.33 14.67
C SER A 128 -16.82 6.01 14.24
N GLU A 129 -15.82 6.30 15.09
CA GLU A 129 -14.42 5.99 14.78
C GLU A 129 -14.18 4.48 14.62
N LYS A 130 -14.92 3.64 15.34
CA LYS A 130 -14.85 2.18 15.15
C LYS A 130 -15.39 1.77 13.78
N GLN A 131 -16.50 2.35 13.33
CA GLN A 131 -17.06 2.09 12.01
C GLN A 131 -16.11 2.57 10.89
N ASP A 132 -15.60 3.79 11.02
CA ASP A 132 -14.64 4.38 10.07
C ASP A 132 -13.35 3.55 9.98
N LYS A 133 -12.89 3.03 11.14
CA LYS A 133 -11.76 2.10 11.21
C LYS A 133 -12.07 0.80 10.46
N VAL A 134 -13.23 0.17 10.68
CA VAL A 134 -13.61 -1.07 9.98
C VAL A 134 -13.67 -0.86 8.47
N GLU A 135 -14.32 0.21 8.00
CA GLU A 135 -14.43 0.52 6.58
C GLU A 135 -13.05 0.80 5.96
N THR A 136 -12.21 1.56 6.66
CA THR A 136 -10.86 1.85 6.19
C THR A 136 -10.01 0.58 6.10
N PHE A 137 -10.03 -0.29 7.11
CA PHE A 137 -9.32 -1.56 7.04
C PHE A 137 -9.87 -2.47 5.94
N ARG A 138 -11.18 -2.47 5.67
CA ARG A 138 -11.75 -3.19 4.52
C ARG A 138 -11.17 -2.68 3.20
N ASN A 139 -11.06 -1.37 3.02
CA ASN A 139 -10.44 -0.78 1.83
C ASN A 139 -8.93 -1.11 1.70
N LEU A 140 -8.21 -1.11 2.81
CA LEU A 140 -6.78 -1.45 2.84
C LEU A 140 -6.55 -2.91 2.49
N LEU A 141 -7.32 -3.83 3.08
CA LEU A 141 -7.23 -5.24 2.77
C LEU A 141 -7.79 -5.55 1.36
N GLY A 142 -8.71 -4.75 0.84
CA GLY A 142 -9.13 -4.84 -0.56
C GLY A 142 -8.09 -4.34 -1.58
N SER A 143 -6.93 -3.82 -1.14
CA SER A 143 -5.92 -3.27 -2.04
C SER A 143 -5.10 -4.36 -2.77
N ASP A 144 -4.46 -4.00 -3.88
CA ASP A 144 -3.58 -4.92 -4.63
C ASP A 144 -2.22 -5.09 -3.98
N VAL A 145 -1.71 -3.99 -3.42
CA VAL A 145 -0.38 -3.87 -2.83
C VAL A 145 -0.50 -3.28 -1.43
N ALA A 146 0.19 -3.87 -0.46
CA ALA A 146 0.37 -3.32 0.87
C ALA A 146 1.82 -2.86 1.05
N LEU A 147 2.02 -1.57 1.31
CA LEU A 147 3.29 -0.97 1.70
C LEU A 147 3.27 -0.78 3.22
N PHE A 148 4.08 -1.53 3.95
CA PHE A 148 4.15 -1.46 5.41
C PHE A 148 5.42 -0.73 5.84
N LEU A 149 5.26 0.47 6.41
CA LEU A 149 6.36 1.32 6.83
C LEU A 149 6.81 0.98 8.26
N VAL A 150 8.07 0.59 8.36
CA VAL A 150 8.84 0.54 9.61
C VAL A 150 9.47 1.91 9.82
N ASP A 151 9.24 2.52 10.98
CA ASP A 151 9.77 3.85 11.27
C ASP A 151 11.26 3.77 11.65
N GLY A 152 12.13 4.29 10.78
CA GLY A 152 13.57 4.30 11.02
C GLY A 152 14.02 5.11 12.24
N GLN A 153 13.26 6.15 12.63
CA GLN A 153 13.56 6.88 13.87
C GLN A 153 13.20 6.01 15.08
N LYS A 154 12.03 5.35 15.11
CA LYS A 154 11.69 4.45 16.22
C LYS A 154 12.65 3.27 16.28
N LEU A 155 13.07 2.73 15.14
CA LEU A 155 14.09 1.69 15.09
C LEU A 155 15.40 2.17 15.75
N HIS A 156 15.79 3.41 15.47
CA HIS A 156 17.00 4.03 16.04
C HIS A 156 16.85 4.30 17.53
N ASP A 157 15.68 4.77 17.98
CA ASP A 157 15.38 5.02 19.39
C ASP A 157 15.42 3.73 20.23
N TYR A 158 15.21 2.58 19.58
CA TYR A 158 15.32 1.24 20.14
C TYR A 158 16.67 0.57 19.83
N ALA A 159 17.74 1.33 19.61
CA ALA A 159 19.06 0.74 19.35
C ALA A 159 19.46 -0.30 20.42
N ASN A 160 19.94 -1.46 19.98
CA ASN A 160 20.20 -2.68 20.78
C ASN A 160 18.95 -3.41 21.32
N GLU A 161 17.75 -2.88 21.09
CA GLU A 161 16.45 -3.46 21.36
C GLU A 161 15.52 -3.34 20.13
N GLU A 162 16.06 -3.30 18.91
CA GLU A 162 15.31 -3.05 17.67
C GLU A 162 14.23 -4.11 17.48
N GLU A 163 14.63 -5.33 17.82
CA GLU A 163 13.83 -6.50 18.05
C GLU A 163 12.52 -6.18 18.83
N ARG A 164 12.58 -5.44 19.92
CA ARG A 164 11.42 -5.09 20.76
C ARG A 164 10.46 -4.14 20.04
N TYR A 165 10.98 -3.13 19.34
CA TYR A 165 10.15 -2.23 18.54
C TYR A 165 9.43 -2.97 17.43
N LEU A 166 10.15 -3.82 16.69
CA LEU A 166 9.56 -4.61 15.61
C LEU A 166 8.47 -5.57 16.11
N SER A 167 8.69 -6.23 17.25
CA SER A 167 7.65 -7.05 17.89
C SER A 167 6.41 -6.22 18.21
N TYR A 168 6.57 -5.08 18.88
CA TYR A 168 5.46 -4.18 19.20
C TYR A 168 4.69 -3.71 17.94
N LEU A 169 5.42 -3.38 16.87
CA LEU A 169 4.83 -2.94 15.61
C LEU A 169 3.98 -4.05 14.96
N PHE A 170 4.51 -5.26 14.85
CA PHE A 170 3.84 -6.36 14.15
C PHE A 170 2.75 -7.02 14.99
N ASP A 171 2.97 -7.21 16.29
CA ASP A 171 1.97 -7.77 17.20
C ASP A 171 0.77 -6.82 17.29
N GLY A 172 1.03 -5.50 17.39
CA GLY A 172 -0.02 -4.48 17.36
C GLY A 172 -0.84 -4.54 16.06
N PHE A 173 -0.21 -4.77 14.91
CA PHE A 173 -0.94 -4.96 13.66
C PHE A 173 -1.89 -6.17 13.72
N ILE A 174 -1.37 -7.32 14.12
CA ILE A 174 -2.09 -8.58 14.16
C ILE A 174 -3.24 -8.51 15.15
N GLU A 175 -3.01 -7.94 16.34
CA GLU A 175 -4.06 -7.74 17.34
C GLU A 175 -5.17 -6.83 16.81
N ASN A 176 -4.82 -5.72 16.17
CA ASN A 176 -5.83 -4.84 15.56
C ASN A 176 -6.64 -5.54 14.48
N LEU A 177 -5.99 -6.30 13.59
CA LEU A 177 -6.68 -7.09 12.58
C LEU A 177 -7.61 -8.14 13.19
N ASN A 178 -7.18 -8.83 14.25
CA ASN A 178 -8.00 -9.82 14.94
C ASN A 178 -9.22 -9.18 15.61
N GLN A 179 -9.07 -7.99 16.20
CA GLN A 179 -10.19 -7.26 16.85
C GLN A 179 -11.30 -6.88 15.88
N ILE A 180 -10.94 -6.54 14.64
CA ILE A 180 -11.90 -6.06 13.62
C ILE A 180 -12.26 -7.13 12.60
N LYS A 181 -11.67 -8.33 12.70
CA LYS A 181 -11.81 -9.42 11.72
C LYS A 181 -13.27 -9.72 11.38
N ASP A 182 -14.07 -9.97 12.41
CA ASP A 182 -15.48 -10.35 12.23
C ASP A 182 -16.31 -9.20 11.64
N ALA A 183 -15.94 -7.95 11.93
CA ALA A 183 -16.59 -6.78 11.36
C ALA A 183 -16.19 -6.51 9.90
N ILE A 184 -14.99 -6.94 9.49
CA ILE A 184 -14.51 -6.84 8.10
C ILE A 184 -15.19 -7.90 7.22
N LEU A 185 -15.30 -9.13 7.71
CA LEU A 185 -15.87 -10.27 7.01
C LEU A 185 -17.41 -10.22 7.06
N GLU A 186 -18.04 -9.58 6.07
CA GLU A 186 -19.50 -9.53 5.95
C GLU A 186 -20.09 -10.96 5.93
N ASP A 187 -20.94 -11.28 6.91
CA ASP A 187 -21.55 -12.60 7.12
C ASP A 187 -20.53 -13.77 7.23
N GLY A 188 -19.31 -13.50 7.68
CA GLY A 188 -18.25 -14.50 7.75
C GLY A 188 -17.71 -14.94 6.38
N LYS A 189 -18.08 -14.25 5.30
CA LYS A 189 -17.57 -14.52 3.95
C LYS A 189 -16.13 -14.03 3.83
N GLN A 190 -15.36 -14.80 3.07
CA GLN A 190 -13.99 -14.46 2.71
C GLN A 190 -13.90 -13.09 2.01
N LEU A 191 -12.80 -12.38 2.23
CA LEU A 191 -12.50 -11.18 1.47
C LEU A 191 -12.34 -11.56 0.00
N GLN A 192 -13.09 -10.90 -0.90
CA GLN A 192 -12.97 -11.15 -2.34
C GLN A 192 -11.57 -10.80 -2.87
N GLN A 193 -10.92 -9.82 -2.24
CA GLN A 193 -9.61 -9.34 -2.59
C GLN A 193 -8.78 -9.11 -1.33
N PHE A 194 -7.51 -9.49 -1.41
CA PHE A 194 -6.49 -9.33 -0.37
C PHE A 194 -5.18 -8.86 -1.03
N PRO A 195 -4.30 -8.07 -0.37
CA PRO A 195 -3.10 -7.60 -1.03
C PRO A 195 -2.19 -8.78 -1.35
N ARG A 196 -1.91 -8.97 -2.64
CA ARG A 196 -1.08 -10.07 -3.15
C ARG A 196 0.40 -9.77 -3.01
N ILE A 197 0.74 -8.49 -2.94
CA ILE A 197 2.12 -8.02 -2.80
C ILE A 197 2.22 -7.27 -1.48
N TRP A 198 3.13 -7.72 -0.63
CA TRP A 198 3.49 -7.06 0.62
C TRP A 198 4.92 -6.54 0.49
N VAL A 199 5.07 -5.24 0.71
CA VAL A 199 6.37 -4.57 0.71
C VAL A 199 6.57 -3.99 2.10
N ILE A 200 7.58 -4.47 2.81
CA ILE A 200 8.01 -3.87 4.07
C ILE A 200 9.13 -2.90 3.74
N ALA A 201 8.96 -1.64 4.10
CA ALA A 201 9.90 -0.57 3.79
C ALA A 201 10.35 0.15 5.06
N LEU A 202 11.63 0.48 5.14
CA LEU A 202 12.18 1.35 6.17
C LEU A 202 11.99 2.81 5.75
N SER A 203 11.23 3.58 6.52
CA SER A 203 11.14 5.03 6.34
C SER A 203 12.26 5.72 7.11
N LYS A 204 12.58 6.98 6.73
CA LYS A 204 13.69 7.75 7.35
C LYS A 204 15.03 6.98 7.28
N ALA A 205 15.26 6.29 6.16
CA ALA A 205 16.43 5.44 5.97
C ALA A 205 17.75 6.22 5.94
N ASP A 206 17.70 7.54 5.77
CA ASP A 206 18.83 8.45 5.93
C ASP A 206 19.45 8.42 7.34
N LEU A 207 18.68 8.00 8.36
CA LEU A 207 19.19 7.76 9.72
C LEU A 207 20.03 6.48 9.81
N TRP A 208 20.05 5.65 8.77
CA TRP A 208 20.70 4.35 8.71
C TRP A 208 21.58 4.21 7.46
N PRO A 209 22.58 5.09 7.27
CA PRO A 209 23.35 5.15 6.02
C PRO A 209 24.13 3.86 5.70
N ASP A 210 24.48 3.08 6.73
CA ASP A 210 25.25 1.85 6.58
C ASP A 210 24.37 0.58 6.48
N LEU A 211 23.07 0.69 6.82
CA LEU A 211 22.17 -0.46 6.86
C LEU A 211 21.84 -0.93 5.45
N GLN A 212 22.25 -2.16 5.10
CA GLN A 212 21.91 -2.74 3.82
C GLN A 212 20.54 -3.41 3.85
N VAL A 213 19.95 -3.56 2.66
CA VAL A 213 18.67 -4.28 2.48
C VAL A 213 18.71 -5.67 3.10
N LYS A 214 19.86 -6.36 3.00
CA LYS A 214 20.02 -7.70 3.55
C LYS A 214 20.01 -7.72 5.07
N ASP A 215 20.61 -6.72 5.70
CA ASP A 215 20.66 -6.60 7.16
C ASP A 215 19.26 -6.29 7.70
N PHE A 216 18.54 -5.39 7.03
CA PHE A 216 17.14 -5.11 7.36
C PHE A 216 16.24 -6.35 7.18
N GLU A 217 16.42 -7.10 6.09
CA GLU A 217 15.70 -8.37 5.88
C GLU A 217 15.97 -9.37 7.00
N ASN A 218 17.23 -9.53 7.42
CA ASN A 218 17.61 -10.42 8.51
C ASN A 218 16.97 -10.00 9.84
N LEU A 219 16.95 -8.70 10.12
CA LEU A 219 16.29 -8.13 11.30
C LEU A 219 14.78 -8.41 11.31
N LEU A 220 14.11 -8.31 10.15
CA LEU A 220 12.70 -8.66 10.00
C LEU A 220 12.45 -10.17 10.13
N ARG A 221 13.33 -11.01 9.56
CA ARG A 221 13.19 -12.47 9.57
C ARG A 221 13.33 -13.07 10.97
N ASP A 222 14.31 -12.63 11.76
CA ASP A 222 14.46 -13.11 13.15
C ASP A 222 13.16 -12.89 13.96
N ARG A 223 12.37 -11.88 13.60
CA ARG A 223 11.04 -11.65 14.16
C ARG A 223 9.91 -12.41 13.48
N ALA A 224 9.96 -12.61 12.17
CA ALA A 224 8.94 -13.39 11.45
C ALA A 224 8.90 -14.87 11.88
N ASP A 225 10.06 -15.42 12.24
CA ASP A 225 10.17 -16.77 12.79
C ASP A 225 9.67 -16.87 14.25
N ARG A 226 9.87 -15.82 15.06
CA ARG A 226 9.44 -15.79 16.49
C ARG A 226 7.97 -15.41 16.72
N SER A 227 7.43 -14.49 15.90
CA SER A 227 6.00 -14.08 15.95
C SER A 227 5.08 -15.01 15.14
N GLY A 228 5.70 -15.92 14.38
CA GLY A 228 5.03 -16.72 13.36
C GLY A 228 4.47 -15.85 12.24
N LEU A 229 4.95 -14.63 11.98
CA LEU A 229 4.39 -13.75 10.94
C LEU A 229 4.38 -14.41 9.56
N LEU A 230 5.43 -15.15 9.19
CA LEU A 230 5.47 -15.88 7.92
C LEU A 230 4.64 -17.17 7.96
N GLY A 231 4.48 -17.81 9.13
CA GLY A 231 3.64 -18.99 9.34
C GLY A 231 2.14 -18.68 9.51
N ARG A 232 1.80 -17.49 10.03
CA ARG A 232 0.46 -16.91 10.25
C ARG A 232 0.02 -16.04 9.07
N ALA A 233 0.97 -15.51 8.29
CA ALA A 233 0.73 -15.05 6.93
C ALA A 233 0.54 -16.22 5.94
N SER A 234 0.45 -17.46 6.45
CA SER A 234 -0.61 -18.34 5.99
C SER A 234 -1.95 -17.63 6.24
N LEU A 235 -2.27 -16.76 5.28
CA LEU A 235 -3.52 -16.08 5.06
C LEU A 235 -4.73 -16.98 4.73
N PRO A 236 -4.71 -18.34 4.75
CA PRO A 236 -5.97 -19.09 4.67
C PRO A 236 -6.95 -18.76 5.80
N ALA A 237 -6.49 -18.25 6.96
CA ALA A 237 -7.36 -17.98 8.11
C ALA A 237 -8.12 -16.64 8.04
N ILE A 238 -7.75 -15.72 7.12
CA ILE A 238 -8.44 -14.42 6.91
C ILE A 238 -9.28 -14.46 5.62
N GLY A 239 -9.49 -15.66 5.06
CA GLY A 239 -10.32 -15.82 3.87
C GLY A 239 -9.65 -15.28 2.61
N ALA A 240 -8.37 -15.60 2.41
CA ALA A 240 -7.83 -15.56 1.06
C ALA A 240 -8.60 -16.59 0.20
N PRO A 241 -9.03 -16.25 -1.04
CA PRO A 241 -9.57 -17.24 -1.95
C PRO A 241 -8.52 -18.35 -2.10
N GLY A 242 -8.94 -19.59 -1.84
CA GLY A 242 -8.07 -20.75 -1.91
C GLY A 242 -7.31 -20.75 -3.24
N LEU A 243 -5.99 -20.89 -3.18
CA LEU A 243 -5.23 -21.31 -4.36
C LEU A 243 -5.89 -22.60 -4.88
N PRO A 244 -6.14 -22.72 -6.19
CA PRO A 244 -6.68 -23.97 -6.73
C PRO A 244 -5.77 -25.11 -6.31
N ASP A 245 -6.36 -26.13 -5.68
CA ASP A 245 -5.67 -27.33 -5.25
C ASP A 245 -4.74 -27.79 -6.38
N GLN A 246 -3.43 -27.85 -6.09
CA GLN A 246 -2.54 -28.56 -6.98
C GLN A 246 -3.09 -29.99 -7.09
N PRO A 247 -3.28 -30.53 -8.31
CA PRO A 247 -3.79 -31.87 -8.45
C PRO A 247 -2.87 -32.80 -7.68
N ALA A 248 -3.47 -33.54 -6.74
CA ALA A 248 -2.79 -34.58 -5.98
C ALA A 248 -1.98 -35.42 -6.95
N ASN A 249 -0.67 -35.45 -6.72
CA ASN A 249 0.25 -36.29 -7.45
C ASN A 249 -0.14 -37.73 -7.09
N ASN A 250 -1.01 -38.34 -7.90
CA ASN A 250 -1.42 -39.71 -7.71
C ASN A 250 -0.17 -40.57 -7.87
N ASP A 251 0.21 -41.18 -6.76
CA ASP A 251 1.03 -42.38 -6.72
C ASP A 251 0.57 -43.35 -7.81
N HIS A 252 1.33 -43.44 -8.89
CA HIS A 252 1.32 -44.63 -9.73
C HIS A 252 2.26 -45.65 -9.09
N GLY A 253 1.73 -46.29 -8.06
CA GLY A 253 2.14 -47.61 -7.64
C GLY A 253 1.29 -48.67 -8.35
N VAL A 254 2.01 -49.64 -8.92
CA VAL A 254 1.62 -51.02 -9.27
C VAL A 254 1.16 -51.28 -10.72
N GLY A 255 1.97 -52.10 -11.41
CA GLY A 255 1.70 -52.74 -12.69
C GLY A 255 2.96 -53.29 -13.32
#